data_AF-A0A2Z3INX9-F1
#
_entry.id   AF-A0A2Z3INX9-F1
#
_cell.length_a   1.000
_cell.length_b   1.000
_cell.length_c   1.000
_cell.angle_alpha   90.00
_cell.angle_beta   90.00
_cell.angle_gamma   90.00
#
_symmetry.space_group_name_H-M   'P 1'
#
loop_
_entity.id
_entity.type
_entity.pdbx_description
1 polymer ?
#
loop_
_entity_poly.entity_id
_entity_poly.type
_entity_poly.pdbx_seq_one_letter_code
_entity_poly.pdbx_strand_id
1 'polypeptide(L)'
;MAQSEITPMGERIVFQASGAVDHAFRVSGELKDRQDEVARYAVGNSRLVLAISTAFAAPLLYPTDSESGGLHFRGGSSTGKTTALTVAGSVWGGGVRGFVRTWRATSNGLEGICAIHCDSLLCLDELGQVDGREAGAIAYMLSNGIGKSRANRNGEARPAAQWRLLFLSSGEVGLADKIAEDGRGRRVAAGQQVRVVDILADAGAGMGIFENLHGFESADAFARYLKTATNKFYGSACREFLTHLTRDFKGIAPVVIGLRDEFLTAYCPKDADGQVSRVAARFGLVAGGGEMAATFGVLPWSRGEATRAAARCFQDWLAARGGVEPAEEREAIARVRHFIELHGTSRFAPMGNLVPTDSIGSPVELRINNRVGFRRRTDSGGIEYLVLPQSWQSEVCAGMDAGAVAKVLSNRGMLKRGSGGKMQTVARVPGFDKAVRVYLLTPQLFADDQAAEPEYDFG
;
A
#
# COMPACT_ATOMS: atom_id res chain seq x y z
N MET A 1 -11.51 17.73 34.30
CA MET A 1 -12.94 17.42 34.51
C MET A 1 -13.07 15.91 34.61
N ALA A 2 -13.78 15.42 35.61
CA ALA A 2 -13.99 13.98 35.81
C ALA A 2 -15.20 13.53 34.97
N GLN A 3 -15.00 12.58 34.05
CA GLN A 3 -16.10 11.82 33.45
C GLN A 3 -16.22 10.49 34.21
N SER A 4 -17.44 10.13 34.61
CA SER A 4 -17.72 8.86 35.28
C SER A 4 -18.69 8.04 34.46
N GLU A 5 -18.29 6.82 34.10
CA GLU A 5 -19.17 5.76 33.59
C GLU A 5 -19.30 4.66 34.66
N ILE A 6 -20.50 4.12 34.81
CA ILE A 6 -20.78 2.96 35.67
C ILE A 6 -20.67 1.73 34.77
N THR A 7 -19.74 0.84 35.09
CA THR A 7 -19.59 -0.42 34.35
C THR A 7 -20.70 -1.41 34.73
N PRO A 8 -20.97 -2.45 33.91
CA PRO A 8 -21.92 -3.51 34.26
C PRO A 8 -21.60 -4.25 35.57
N MET A 9 -20.37 -4.14 36.09
CA MET A 9 -19.96 -4.69 37.39
C MET A 9 -20.11 -3.72 38.57
N GLY A 10 -20.71 -2.53 38.38
CA GLY A 10 -20.98 -1.58 39.46
C GLY A 10 -19.76 -0.78 39.94
N GLU A 11 -18.58 -0.99 39.33
CA GLU A 11 -17.39 -0.21 39.64
C GLU A 11 -17.42 1.14 38.89
N ARG A 12 -17.22 2.23 39.65
CA ARG A 12 -17.15 3.59 39.13
C ARG A 12 -15.74 3.89 38.65
N ILE A 13 -15.56 3.98 37.33
CA ILE A 13 -14.29 4.44 36.75
C ILE A 13 -14.35 5.96 36.60
N VAL A 14 -13.36 6.66 37.16
CA VAL A 14 -13.23 8.12 37.03
C VAL A 14 -12.01 8.43 36.18
N PHE A 15 -12.25 8.89 34.95
CA PHE A 15 -11.17 9.36 34.08
C PHE A 15 -10.83 10.82 34.43
N GLN A 16 -9.61 11.06 34.91
CA GLN A 16 -9.09 12.40 35.19
C GLN A 16 -8.05 12.80 34.15
N ALA A 17 -8.39 13.78 33.31
CA ALA A 17 -7.46 14.47 32.42
C ALA A 17 -7.24 15.92 32.87
N SER A 18 -6.05 16.45 32.56
CA SER A 18 -5.62 17.81 32.86
C SER A 18 -6.41 18.90 32.11
N GLY A 19 -7.23 18.52 31.13
CA GLY A 19 -8.16 19.38 30.39
C GLY A 19 -9.32 18.57 29.78
N ALA A 20 -10.25 19.23 29.10
CA ALA A 20 -11.26 18.54 28.30
C ALA A 20 -10.57 17.89 27.10
N VAL A 21 -10.65 16.56 26.99
CA VAL A 21 -10.14 15.84 25.82
C VAL A 21 -11.20 15.95 24.72
N ASP A 22 -10.92 16.72 23.66
CA ASP A 22 -11.79 16.75 22.48
C ASP A 22 -11.69 15.41 21.75
N HIS A 23 -12.71 14.54 21.91
CA HIS A 23 -12.75 13.21 21.34
C HIS A 23 -13.99 12.98 20.47
N ALA A 24 -13.86 12.07 19.50
CA ALA A 24 -14.92 11.72 18.54
C ALA A 24 -15.74 10.48 18.93
N PHE A 25 -15.40 9.77 20.02
CA PHE A 25 -16.09 8.55 20.49
C PHE A 25 -17.47 8.78 21.14
N ARG A 26 -18.30 9.62 20.53
CA ARG A 26 -19.68 9.89 20.95
C ARG A 26 -20.62 8.86 20.36
N VAL A 27 -21.81 8.71 20.95
CA VAL A 27 -22.87 7.83 20.46
C VAL A 27 -24.10 8.67 20.10
N SER A 28 -24.75 8.34 19.00
CA SER A 28 -26.04 8.90 18.59
C SER A 28 -26.86 7.83 17.86
N GLY A 29 -28.11 7.65 18.30
CA GLY A 29 -29.00 6.59 17.82
C GLY A 29 -28.66 5.20 18.34
N GLU A 30 -29.50 4.23 17.98
CA GLU A 30 -29.36 2.84 18.41
C GLU A 30 -28.56 2.01 17.38
N LEU A 31 -28.20 0.78 17.76
CA LEU A 31 -27.54 -0.15 16.83
C LEU A 31 -28.44 -0.46 15.64
N LYS A 32 -29.74 -0.69 15.89
CA LYS A 32 -30.71 -1.06 14.86
C LYS A 32 -30.86 0.03 13.79
N ASP A 33 -30.90 1.29 14.21
CA ASP A 33 -30.93 2.43 13.28
C ASP A 33 -29.73 2.41 12.33
N ARG A 34 -28.52 2.19 12.87
CA ARG A 34 -27.31 2.11 12.05
C ARG A 34 -27.35 0.90 11.10
N GLN A 35 -27.85 -0.24 11.56
CA GLN A 35 -27.97 -1.42 10.71
C GLN A 35 -28.87 -1.15 9.51
N ASP A 36 -30.02 -0.52 9.75
CA ASP A 36 -31.04 -0.27 8.74
C ASP A 36 -30.68 0.91 7.83
N GLU A 37 -30.03 1.95 8.33
CA GLU A 37 -29.78 3.18 7.58
C GLU A 37 -28.36 3.27 6.99
N VAL A 38 -27.41 2.45 7.47
CA VAL A 38 -26.00 2.51 7.02
C VAL A 38 -25.47 1.13 6.64
N ALA A 39 -25.46 0.16 7.57
CA ALA A 39 -24.71 -1.08 7.38
C ALA A 39 -25.29 -1.99 6.29
N ARG A 40 -26.62 -2.04 6.13
CA ARG A 40 -27.27 -2.84 5.07
C ARG A 40 -26.84 -2.41 3.66
N TYR A 41 -26.58 -1.12 3.47
CA TYR A 41 -26.21 -0.54 2.18
C TYR A 41 -24.74 -0.73 1.82
N ALA A 42 -23.93 -1.28 2.74
CA ALA A 42 -22.59 -1.70 2.39
C ALA A 42 -22.59 -3.01 1.58
N VAL A 43 -23.58 -3.88 1.76
CA VAL A 43 -23.63 -5.22 1.13
C VAL A 43 -23.57 -5.09 -0.39
N GLY A 44 -22.65 -5.82 -1.03
CA GLY A 44 -22.41 -5.73 -2.47
C GLY A 44 -21.59 -4.51 -2.90
N ASN A 45 -21.04 -3.71 -1.97
CA ASN A 45 -20.08 -2.64 -2.24
C ASN A 45 -18.74 -2.94 -1.55
N SER A 46 -17.80 -3.55 -2.27
CA SER A 46 -16.53 -4.09 -1.77
C SER A 46 -15.72 -3.06 -0.97
N ARG A 47 -15.64 -1.81 -1.43
CA ARG A 47 -14.88 -0.73 -0.74
C ARG A 47 -15.55 -0.30 0.56
N LEU A 48 -16.89 -0.24 0.60
CA LEU A 48 -17.63 0.10 1.83
C LEU A 48 -17.53 -1.02 2.86
N VAL A 49 -17.72 -2.27 2.43
CA VAL A 49 -17.60 -3.45 3.29
C VAL A 49 -16.20 -3.52 3.88
N LEU A 50 -15.15 -3.35 3.06
CA LEU A 50 -13.77 -3.32 3.54
C LEU A 50 -13.53 -2.19 4.55
N ALA A 51 -14.02 -0.98 4.29
CA ALA A 51 -13.84 0.16 5.18
C ALA A 51 -14.49 -0.07 6.55
N ILE A 52 -15.74 -0.55 6.58
CA ILE A 52 -16.44 -0.90 7.82
C ILE A 52 -15.73 -2.05 8.53
N SER A 53 -15.32 -3.09 7.81
CA SER A 53 -14.63 -4.25 8.39
C SER A 53 -13.30 -3.85 9.03
N THR A 54 -12.58 -2.89 8.44
CA THR A 54 -11.35 -2.32 8.99
C THR A 54 -11.60 -1.66 10.35
N ALA A 55 -12.77 -1.04 10.53
CA ALA A 55 -13.16 -0.45 11.80
C ALA A 55 -13.27 -1.49 12.93
N PHE A 56 -13.78 -2.68 12.62
CA PHE A 56 -13.92 -3.80 13.56
C PHE A 56 -12.65 -4.64 13.72
N ALA A 57 -11.72 -4.56 12.76
CA ALA A 57 -10.43 -5.23 12.83
C ALA A 57 -9.42 -4.51 13.74
N ALA A 58 -9.53 -3.19 13.90
CA ALA A 58 -8.63 -2.40 14.76
C ALA A 58 -8.47 -2.93 16.20
N PRO A 59 -9.53 -3.28 16.95
CA PRO A 59 -9.41 -3.80 18.32
C PRO A 59 -8.95 -5.27 18.36
N LEU A 60 -8.89 -5.94 17.21
CA LEU A 60 -8.38 -7.31 17.10
C LEU A 60 -6.86 -7.36 16.97
N LEU A 61 -6.20 -6.22 16.76
CA LEU A 61 -4.75 -6.15 16.66
C LEU A 61 -4.05 -6.71 17.91
N TYR A 62 -4.61 -6.52 19.11
CA TYR A 62 -3.96 -6.89 20.38
C TYR A 62 -4.09 -8.38 20.63
N PRO A 63 -5.32 -8.95 20.60
CA PRO A 63 -5.47 -10.38 20.85
C PRO A 63 -4.73 -11.22 19.80
N THR A 64 -4.54 -10.72 18.57
CA THR A 64 -3.87 -11.47 17.50
C THR A 64 -2.40 -11.14 17.31
N ASP A 65 -1.81 -10.28 18.15
CA ASP A 65 -0.43 -9.76 18.00
C ASP A 65 -0.13 -9.25 16.58
N SER A 66 -1.10 -8.55 15.99
CA SER A 66 -0.99 -8.02 14.63
C SER A 66 -0.39 -6.61 14.61
N GLU A 67 0.40 -6.31 13.58
CA GLU A 67 1.02 -5.00 13.38
C GLU A 67 -0.01 -3.90 13.04
N SER A 68 0.26 -2.67 13.50
CA SER A 68 -0.42 -1.47 13.00
C SER A 68 -0.21 -1.30 11.49
N GLY A 69 -1.16 -0.64 10.82
CA GLY A 69 -1.04 -0.37 9.40
C GLY A 69 -2.22 0.41 8.84
N GLY A 70 -2.15 0.71 7.56
CA GLY A 70 -3.17 1.51 6.88
C GLY A 70 -3.67 0.91 5.58
N LEU A 71 -4.89 1.30 5.23
CA LEU A 71 -5.45 1.16 3.87
C LEU A 71 -5.71 2.57 3.33
N HIS A 72 -5.20 2.85 2.14
CA HIS A 72 -5.33 4.15 1.51
C HIS A 72 -6.16 4.02 0.23
N PHE A 73 -7.33 4.63 0.19
CA PHE A 73 -8.12 4.73 -1.04
C PHE A 73 -7.53 5.81 -1.94
N ARG A 74 -6.99 5.42 -3.09
CA ARG A 74 -6.45 6.34 -4.11
C ARG A 74 -7.35 6.39 -5.34
N GLY A 75 -7.50 7.56 -5.92
CA GLY A 75 -8.20 7.74 -7.19
C GLY A 75 -8.76 9.15 -7.36
N GLY A 76 -9.30 9.45 -8.53
CA GLY A 76 -9.77 10.79 -8.88
C GLY A 76 -10.75 11.40 -7.87
N SER A 77 -10.86 12.73 -7.87
CA SER A 77 -11.83 13.45 -7.05
C SER A 77 -13.27 12.93 -7.25
N SER A 78 -14.12 13.11 -6.24
CA SER A 78 -15.54 12.75 -6.30
C SER A 78 -15.87 11.26 -6.55
N THR A 79 -14.92 10.36 -6.30
CA THR A 79 -15.11 8.89 -6.38
C THR A 79 -15.73 8.26 -5.12
N GLY A 80 -16.05 9.06 -4.09
CA GLY A 80 -16.68 8.60 -2.85
C GLY A 80 -15.72 8.13 -1.75
N LYS A 81 -14.42 8.35 -1.89
CA LYS A 81 -13.39 8.01 -0.87
C LYS A 81 -13.73 8.51 0.53
N THR A 82 -14.06 9.81 0.67
CA THR A 82 -14.46 10.42 1.94
C THR A 82 -15.72 9.75 2.52
N THR A 83 -16.63 9.27 1.67
CA THR A 83 -17.81 8.52 2.11
C THR A 83 -17.41 7.20 2.77
N ALA A 84 -16.47 6.44 2.19
CA ALA A 84 -15.96 5.21 2.81
C ALA A 84 -15.35 5.48 4.21
N LEU A 85 -14.54 6.54 4.33
CA LEU A 85 -13.94 6.95 5.61
C LEU A 85 -15.01 7.36 6.64
N THR A 86 -16.05 8.07 6.20
CA THR A 86 -17.15 8.54 7.06
C THR A 86 -18.00 7.35 7.55
N VAL A 87 -18.35 6.43 6.65
CA VAL A 87 -19.10 5.22 6.97
C VAL A 87 -18.33 4.31 7.94
N ALA A 88 -17.03 4.13 7.73
CA ALA A 88 -16.18 3.39 8.66
C ALA A 88 -16.02 4.10 10.01
N GLY A 89 -15.74 5.40 10.00
CA GLY A 89 -15.55 6.20 11.22
C GLY A 89 -16.78 6.23 12.12
N SER A 90 -17.98 6.24 11.52
CA SER A 90 -19.23 6.19 12.28
C SER A 90 -19.43 4.91 13.10
N VAL A 91 -18.66 3.84 12.87
CA VAL A 91 -18.65 2.65 13.77
C VAL A 91 -18.21 3.07 15.18
N TRP A 92 -17.19 3.91 15.27
CA TRP A 92 -16.54 4.31 16.52
C TRP A 92 -17.11 5.59 17.13
N GLY A 93 -17.58 6.52 16.30
CA GLY A 93 -18.27 7.70 16.80
C GLY A 93 -18.47 8.79 15.77
N GLY A 94 -18.65 10.02 16.25
CA GLY A 94 -19.01 11.17 15.43
C GLY A 94 -19.18 12.43 16.27
N GLY A 95 -20.02 13.34 15.78
CA GLY A 95 -20.31 14.63 16.40
C GLY A 95 -20.20 15.77 15.39
N VAL A 96 -20.21 17.02 15.87
CA VAL A 96 -20.24 18.23 15.03
C VAL A 96 -19.11 18.27 13.99
N ARG A 97 -17.93 17.73 14.33
CA ARG A 97 -16.76 17.66 13.45
C ARG A 97 -16.59 16.29 12.77
N GLY A 98 -17.53 15.35 12.98
CA GLY A 98 -17.40 13.97 12.55
C GLY A 98 -16.27 13.20 13.25
N PHE A 99 -16.04 11.97 12.80
CA PHE A 99 -14.94 11.11 13.26
C PHE A 99 -13.67 11.28 12.42
N VAL A 100 -13.83 11.63 11.15
CA VAL A 100 -12.75 11.76 10.18
C VAL A 100 -11.88 12.98 10.50
N ARG A 101 -10.56 12.81 10.45
CA ARG A 101 -9.57 13.89 10.61
C ARG A 101 -8.94 14.18 9.26
N THR A 102 -8.33 15.35 9.12
CA THR A 102 -7.55 15.72 7.92
C THR A 102 -6.09 15.29 8.10
N TRP A 103 -5.43 14.95 7.00
CA TRP A 103 -3.97 14.82 6.95
C TRP A 103 -3.24 16.12 7.32
N ARG A 104 -3.87 17.29 7.12
CA ARG A 104 -3.32 18.61 7.43
C ARG A 104 -3.18 18.83 8.94
N ALA A 105 -2.18 18.21 9.52
CA ALA A 105 -1.82 18.29 10.92
C ALA A 105 -0.31 18.11 11.08
N THR A 106 0.28 18.79 12.06
CA THR A 106 1.69 18.57 12.38
C THR A 106 1.90 17.16 12.92
N SER A 107 3.08 16.57 12.69
CA SER A 107 3.46 15.27 13.28
C SER A 107 3.12 15.17 14.79
N ASN A 108 3.35 16.24 15.56
CA ASN A 108 3.07 16.26 17.00
C ASN A 108 1.57 16.24 17.32
N GLY A 109 0.76 16.93 16.51
CA GLY A 109 -0.69 16.90 16.64
C GLY A 109 -1.25 15.50 16.37
N LEU A 110 -0.69 14.82 15.37
CA LEU A 110 -1.05 13.45 15.04
C LEU A 110 -0.64 12.44 16.11
N GLU A 111 0.52 12.60 16.77
CA GLU A 111 0.89 11.72 17.91
C GLU A 111 -0.20 11.72 19.00
N GLY A 112 -0.74 12.89 19.35
CA GLY A 112 -1.83 13.00 20.32
C GLY A 112 -3.11 12.35 19.84
N ILE A 113 -3.45 12.49 18.55
CA ILE A 113 -4.60 11.82 17.94
C ILE A 113 -4.41 10.30 17.97
N CYS A 114 -3.22 9.79 17.63
CA CYS A 114 -2.95 8.35 17.61
C CYS A 114 -3.08 7.72 18.99
N ALA A 115 -2.61 8.41 20.03
CA ALA A 115 -2.75 7.95 21.42
C ALA A 115 -4.21 7.78 21.83
N ILE A 116 -5.11 8.67 21.38
CA ILE A 116 -6.56 8.57 21.66
C ILE A 116 -7.21 7.46 20.81
N HIS A 117 -6.61 7.11 19.67
CA HIS A 117 -7.12 6.09 18.74
C HIS A 117 -6.47 4.71 18.91
N CYS A 118 -5.74 4.44 20.01
CA CYS A 118 -5.17 3.11 20.26
C CYS A 118 -6.27 2.04 20.34
N ASP A 119 -6.05 0.91 19.67
CA ASP A 119 -6.99 -0.20 19.50
C ASP A 119 -8.33 0.21 18.83
N SER A 120 -8.33 1.33 18.11
CA SER A 120 -9.47 1.84 17.37
C SER A 120 -9.09 2.27 15.96
N LEU A 121 -10.10 2.54 15.13
CA LEU A 121 -9.88 3.05 13.78
C LEU A 121 -9.46 4.53 13.82
N LEU A 122 -8.49 4.92 12.98
CA LEU A 122 -8.21 6.31 12.64
C LEU A 122 -8.57 6.58 11.16
N CYS A 123 -9.34 7.63 10.86
CA CYS A 123 -9.64 8.04 9.48
C CYS A 123 -8.94 9.36 9.16
N LEU A 124 -8.10 9.37 8.12
CA LEU A 124 -7.35 10.53 7.65
C LEU A 124 -7.73 10.88 6.20
N ASP A 125 -8.44 11.98 6.00
CA ASP A 125 -8.89 12.43 4.68
C ASP A 125 -7.92 13.44 4.06
N GLU A 126 -7.83 13.40 2.74
CA GLU A 126 -7.14 14.39 1.91
C GLU A 126 -5.61 14.43 2.07
N LEU A 127 -4.94 13.33 1.73
CA LEU A 127 -3.46 13.22 1.72
C LEU A 127 -2.78 14.33 0.90
N GLY A 128 -3.45 14.85 -0.13
CA GLY A 128 -2.93 15.90 -1.00
C GLY A 128 -2.57 17.22 -0.27
N GLN A 129 -3.11 17.45 0.94
CA GLN A 129 -2.86 18.65 1.73
C GLN A 129 -1.54 18.66 2.51
N VAL A 130 -0.75 17.58 2.45
CA VAL A 130 0.54 17.44 3.15
C VAL A 130 1.66 17.32 2.13
N ASP A 131 2.86 17.84 2.42
CA ASP A 131 4.02 17.65 1.55
C ASP A 131 4.52 16.19 1.58
N GLY A 132 5.26 15.78 0.54
CA GLY A 132 5.70 14.39 0.38
C GLY A 132 6.55 13.89 1.55
N ARG A 133 7.44 14.73 2.08
CA ARG A 133 8.30 14.40 3.23
C ARG A 133 7.50 14.20 4.51
N GLU A 134 6.57 15.10 4.83
CA GLU A 134 5.75 14.96 6.03
C GLU A 134 4.78 13.78 5.91
N ALA A 135 4.19 13.54 4.74
CA ALA A 135 3.34 12.39 4.46
C ALA A 135 4.05 11.06 4.76
N GLY A 136 5.28 10.89 4.25
CA GLY A 136 6.08 9.69 4.51
C GLY A 136 6.46 9.52 5.98
N ALA A 137 6.80 10.60 6.66
CA ALA A 137 7.11 10.56 8.09
C ALA A 137 5.89 10.21 8.95
N ILE A 138 4.72 10.75 8.62
CA ILE A 138 3.45 10.44 9.30
C ILE A 138 3.08 8.97 9.08
N ALA A 139 3.08 8.49 7.83
CA ALA A 139 2.73 7.11 7.52
C ALA A 139 3.62 6.09 8.25
N TYR A 140 4.92 6.38 8.33
CA TYR A 140 5.90 5.59 9.09
C TYR A 140 5.54 5.55 10.58
N MET A 141 5.29 6.72 11.18
CA MET A 141 4.95 6.88 12.58
C MET A 141 3.65 6.14 12.94
N LEU A 142 2.61 6.30 12.13
CA LEU A 142 1.32 5.62 12.31
C LEU A 142 1.49 4.10 12.36
N SER A 143 2.24 3.57 11.40
CA SER A 143 2.41 2.13 11.22
C SER A 143 3.40 1.49 12.21
N ASN A 144 4.30 2.28 12.80
CA ASN A 144 5.23 1.78 13.81
C ASN A 144 4.67 1.85 15.24
N GLY A 145 3.63 2.65 15.46
CA GLY A 145 2.97 2.69 16.77
C GLY A 145 3.72 3.47 17.85
N ILE A 146 4.70 4.31 17.50
CA ILE A 146 5.56 5.01 18.46
C ILE A 146 5.77 6.47 18.04
N GLY A 147 5.53 7.39 18.98
CA GLY A 147 5.81 8.82 18.83
C GLY A 147 7.29 9.18 18.99
N LYS A 148 7.65 10.43 18.70
CA LYS A 148 9.05 10.86 18.83
C LYS A 148 9.49 10.91 20.30
N SER A 149 10.63 10.26 20.61
CA SER A 149 11.30 10.40 21.91
C SER A 149 11.73 11.85 22.13
N ARG A 150 11.53 12.36 23.34
CA ARG A 150 11.91 13.71 23.75
C ARG A 150 12.61 13.68 25.09
N ALA A 151 13.55 14.58 25.33
CA ALA A 151 14.08 14.79 26.68
C ALA A 151 13.03 15.49 27.57
N ASN A 152 13.00 15.15 28.86
CA ASN A 152 12.28 15.88 29.88
C ASN A 152 13.08 17.11 30.31
N ARG A 153 12.53 17.94 31.22
CA ARG A 153 13.21 19.15 31.71
C ARG A 153 14.51 18.87 32.46
N ASN A 154 14.72 17.62 32.89
CA ASN A 154 15.90 17.15 33.61
C ASN A 154 16.93 16.51 32.67
N GLY A 155 16.70 16.50 31.35
CA GLY A 155 17.59 15.90 30.36
C GLY A 155 17.43 14.39 30.17
N GLU A 156 16.52 13.74 30.91
CA GLU A 156 16.25 12.30 30.78
C GLU A 156 15.27 12.03 29.64
N ALA A 157 15.35 10.87 29.01
CA ALA A 157 14.41 10.49 27.96
C ALA A 157 13.00 10.30 28.53
N ARG A 158 12.03 11.10 28.08
CA ARG A 158 10.61 10.89 28.34
C ARG A 158 10.13 9.67 27.55
N PRO A 159 9.36 8.76 28.15
CA PRO A 159 8.73 7.67 27.41
C PRO A 159 7.92 8.21 26.23
N ALA A 160 8.19 7.69 25.03
CA ALA A 160 7.42 8.00 23.85
C ALA A 160 6.00 7.44 23.99
N ALA A 161 5.02 8.17 23.47
CA ALA A 161 3.66 7.64 23.34
C ALA A 161 3.68 6.41 22.43
N GLN A 162 2.93 5.38 22.79
CA GLN A 162 2.78 4.16 22.01
C GLN A 162 1.31 3.94 21.69
N TRP A 163 1.04 3.36 20.53
CA TRP A 163 -0.29 3.02 20.08
C TRP A 163 -0.25 1.81 19.14
N ARG A 164 -1.39 1.14 19.02
CA ARG A 164 -1.67 0.16 17.98
C ARG A 164 -2.95 0.57 17.28
N LEU A 165 -2.93 0.72 15.97
CA LEU A 165 -4.13 1.15 15.24
C LEU A 165 -4.14 0.64 13.81
N LEU A 166 -5.36 0.49 13.27
CA LEU A 166 -5.58 0.49 11.85
C LEU A 166 -6.06 1.88 11.44
N PHE A 167 -5.59 2.36 10.29
CA PHE A 167 -6.09 3.61 9.73
C PHE A 167 -6.62 3.46 8.32
N LEU A 168 -7.66 4.22 8.02
CA LEU A 168 -8.12 4.47 6.65
C LEU A 168 -7.62 5.84 6.22
N SER A 169 -7.17 5.92 4.98
CA SER A 169 -6.71 7.15 4.37
C SER A 169 -7.34 7.35 2.99
N SER A 170 -7.42 8.59 2.52
CA SER A 170 -7.89 8.93 1.18
C SER A 170 -6.96 9.93 0.48
N GLY A 171 -6.89 9.86 -0.84
CA GLY A 171 -6.12 10.81 -1.66
C GLY A 171 -6.33 10.62 -3.15
N GLU A 172 -5.85 11.57 -3.95
CA GLU A 172 -5.85 11.44 -5.41
C GLU A 172 -4.70 10.56 -5.91
N VAL A 173 -3.55 10.65 -5.25
CA VAL A 173 -2.33 9.90 -5.55
C VAL A 173 -2.04 8.89 -4.45
N GLY A 174 -1.32 7.81 -4.78
CA GLY A 174 -0.86 6.85 -3.77
C GLY A 174 0.18 7.47 -2.84
N LEU A 175 0.39 6.87 -1.66
CA LEU A 175 1.37 7.38 -0.70
C LEU A 175 2.80 7.39 -1.28
N ALA A 176 3.15 6.36 -2.06
CA ALA A 176 4.46 6.28 -2.69
C ALA A 176 4.69 7.41 -3.70
N ASP A 177 3.68 7.69 -4.53
CA ASP A 177 3.71 8.79 -5.50
C ASP A 177 3.82 10.14 -4.79
N LYS A 178 3.06 10.31 -3.71
CA LYS A 178 3.09 11.54 -2.91
C LYS A 178 4.48 11.82 -2.33
N ILE A 179 5.17 10.80 -1.84
CA ILE A 179 6.53 10.93 -1.32
C ILE A 179 7.54 11.23 -2.43
N ALA A 180 7.29 10.73 -3.65
CA ALA A 180 8.16 10.96 -4.80
C ALA A 180 8.08 12.40 -5.37
N GLU A 181 6.99 13.15 -5.12
CA GLU A 181 6.80 14.54 -5.57
C GLU A 181 7.97 15.48 -5.17
N ASP A 182 8.65 15.20 -4.05
CA ASP A 182 9.74 16.04 -3.53
C ASP A 182 11.01 16.04 -4.41
N GLY A 183 11.07 15.24 -5.48
CA GLY A 183 12.11 15.30 -6.53
C GLY A 183 13.53 14.90 -6.09
N ARG A 184 13.75 14.63 -4.80
CA ARG A 184 15.07 14.26 -4.24
C ARG A 184 15.44 12.78 -4.40
N GLY A 185 14.72 12.04 -5.24
CA GLY A 185 14.96 10.61 -5.46
C GLY A 185 14.83 9.76 -4.19
N ARG A 186 14.13 10.24 -3.17
CA ARG A 186 13.85 9.47 -1.95
C ARG A 186 12.78 8.43 -2.27
N ARG A 187 13.22 7.23 -2.61
CA ARG A 187 12.34 6.08 -2.69
C ARG A 187 11.81 5.74 -1.30
N VAL A 188 10.52 5.45 -1.23
CA VAL A 188 9.94 4.79 -0.07
C VAL A 188 10.62 3.43 0.05
N ALA A 189 11.27 3.15 1.18
CA ALA A 189 11.84 1.83 1.41
C ALA A 189 10.72 0.78 1.25
N ALA A 190 11.00 -0.34 0.59
CA ALA A 190 9.97 -1.33 0.25
C ALA A 190 9.16 -1.81 1.47
N GLY A 191 9.81 -1.92 2.63
CA GLY A 191 9.17 -2.24 3.92
C GLY A 191 8.15 -1.20 4.42
N GLN A 192 8.15 0.01 3.88
CA GLN A 192 7.18 1.07 4.17
C GLN A 192 5.97 1.02 3.23
N GLN A 193 6.15 0.58 1.97
CA GLN A 193 5.04 0.41 1.03
C GLN A 193 4.09 -0.72 1.46
N VAL A 194 4.57 -1.73 2.19
CA VAL A 194 3.71 -2.81 2.72
C VAL A 194 2.87 -2.38 3.93
N ARG A 195 3.24 -1.28 4.60
CA ARG A 195 2.57 -0.81 5.82
C ARG A 195 1.34 0.04 5.52
N VAL A 196 1.28 0.69 4.36
CA VAL A 196 0.11 1.41 3.87
C VAL A 196 -0.26 0.86 2.50
N VAL A 197 -1.38 0.16 2.43
CA VAL A 197 -1.81 -0.50 1.19
C VAL A 197 -2.65 0.47 0.37
N ASP A 198 -2.16 0.82 -0.83
CA ASP A 198 -2.86 1.69 -1.78
C ASP A 198 -3.94 0.92 -2.56
N ILE A 199 -5.21 1.11 -2.22
CA ILE A 199 -6.36 0.49 -2.87
C ILE A 199 -6.95 1.47 -3.89
N LEU A 200 -7.24 0.98 -5.10
CA LEU A 200 -8.00 1.75 -6.08
C LEU A 200 -9.41 2.04 -5.55
N ALA A 201 -9.73 3.32 -5.43
CA ALA A 201 -11.03 3.79 -4.98
C ALA A 201 -12.15 3.35 -5.93
N ASP A 202 -11.90 3.39 -7.24
CA ASP A 202 -12.85 2.88 -8.22
C ASP A 202 -13.01 1.36 -8.07
N ALA A 203 -14.26 0.92 -7.92
CA ALA A 203 -14.63 -0.48 -7.84
C ALA A 203 -14.79 -1.16 -9.22
N GLY A 204 -14.62 -0.39 -10.31
CA GLY A 204 -14.72 -0.88 -11.68
C GLY A 204 -16.14 -0.95 -12.22
N ALA A 205 -17.11 -0.40 -11.49
CA ALA A 205 -18.53 -0.38 -11.88
C ALA A 205 -18.99 0.98 -12.46
N GLY A 206 -18.05 1.91 -12.72
CA GLY A 206 -18.36 3.24 -13.26
C GLY A 206 -19.04 4.19 -12.26
N MET A 207 -19.04 3.85 -10.97
CA MET A 207 -19.74 4.58 -9.90
C MET A 207 -18.82 4.92 -8.72
N GLY A 208 -17.51 5.05 -8.97
CA GLY A 208 -16.51 5.29 -7.93
C GLY A 208 -16.37 4.08 -7.00
N ILE A 209 -16.43 4.29 -5.68
CA ILE A 209 -16.34 3.22 -4.68
C ILE A 209 -17.54 2.27 -4.66
N PHE A 210 -18.61 2.55 -5.41
CA PHE A 210 -19.85 1.78 -5.37
C PHE A 210 -19.92 0.79 -6.54
N GLU A 211 -20.48 -0.38 -6.25
CA GLU A 211 -20.89 -1.43 -7.18
C GLU A 211 -22.42 -1.60 -7.20
N ASN A 212 -23.10 -1.27 -6.09
CA ASN A 212 -24.53 -1.35 -5.95
C ASN A 212 -25.09 -0.07 -5.29
N LEU A 213 -25.98 0.62 -5.99
CA LEU A 213 -26.63 1.83 -5.49
C LEU A 213 -27.91 1.56 -4.69
N HIS A 214 -28.34 0.30 -4.50
CA HIS A 214 -29.50 -0.06 -3.69
C HIS A 214 -30.80 0.73 -4.00
N GLY A 215 -31.00 1.05 -5.28
CA GLY A 215 -32.17 1.81 -5.76
C GLY A 215 -32.06 3.33 -5.66
N PHE A 216 -30.94 3.88 -5.19
CA PHE A 216 -30.67 5.32 -5.29
C PHE A 216 -30.40 5.73 -6.75
N GLU A 217 -30.85 6.93 -7.12
CA GLU A 217 -30.82 7.45 -8.50
C GLU A 217 -29.40 7.65 -9.06
N SER A 218 -28.41 7.87 -8.18
CA SER A 218 -27.02 8.09 -8.57
C SER A 218 -26.05 7.79 -7.43
N ALA A 219 -24.77 7.61 -7.78
CA ALA A 219 -23.67 7.49 -6.82
C ALA A 219 -23.57 8.69 -5.87
N ASP A 220 -23.81 9.91 -6.38
CA ASP A 220 -23.82 11.12 -5.55
C ASP A 220 -24.99 11.14 -4.56
N ALA A 221 -26.21 10.80 -5.01
CA ALA A 221 -27.37 10.71 -4.13
C ALA A 221 -27.14 9.67 -3.01
N PHE A 222 -26.57 8.51 -3.37
CA PHE A 222 -26.24 7.47 -2.41
C PHE A 222 -25.16 7.92 -1.40
N ALA A 223 -24.10 8.57 -1.88
CA ALA A 223 -23.06 9.13 -1.02
C ALA A 223 -23.60 10.19 -0.04
N ARG A 224 -24.47 11.10 -0.51
CA ARG A 224 -25.13 12.12 0.33
C ARG A 224 -26.04 11.49 1.37
N TYR A 225 -26.79 10.44 1.00
CA TYR A 225 -27.61 9.68 1.93
C TYR A 225 -26.74 9.07 3.04
N LEU A 226 -25.70 8.30 2.69
CA LEU A 226 -24.80 7.68 3.66
C LEU A 226 -24.13 8.71 4.59
N LYS A 227 -23.71 9.87 4.05
CA LYS A 227 -23.15 10.96 4.86
C LYS A 227 -24.18 11.52 5.85
N THR A 228 -25.43 11.66 5.43
CA THR A 228 -26.53 12.13 6.30
C THR A 228 -26.84 11.12 7.39
N ALA A 229 -26.98 9.84 7.02
CA ALA A 229 -27.27 8.76 7.94
C ALA A 229 -26.15 8.61 8.99
N THR A 230 -24.89 8.65 8.58
CA THR A 230 -23.73 8.52 9.48
C THR A 230 -23.51 9.73 10.39
N ASN A 231 -24.05 10.91 10.06
CA ASN A 231 -24.11 12.05 10.97
C ASN A 231 -25.21 11.92 12.02
N LYS A 232 -26.22 11.09 11.79
CA LYS A 232 -27.32 10.84 12.73
C LYS A 232 -27.07 9.60 13.59
N PHE A 233 -26.48 8.56 13.01
CA PHE A 233 -26.32 7.23 13.60
C PHE A 233 -24.85 6.81 13.66
N TYR A 234 -24.23 6.92 14.83
CA TYR A 234 -22.81 6.64 15.02
C TYR A 234 -22.47 6.14 16.43
N GLY A 235 -21.35 5.43 16.56
CA GLY A 235 -20.75 4.99 17.81
C GLY A 235 -21.40 3.76 18.47
N SER A 236 -22.69 3.48 18.20
CA SER A 236 -23.42 2.35 18.80
C SER A 236 -22.83 0.98 18.45
N ALA A 237 -22.39 0.79 17.20
CA ALA A 237 -21.87 -0.49 16.73
C ALA A 237 -20.56 -0.92 17.40
N CYS A 238 -19.64 0.02 17.65
CA CYS A 238 -18.43 -0.32 18.37
C CYS A 238 -18.72 -0.75 19.82
N ARG A 239 -19.67 -0.08 20.50
CA ARG A 239 -20.04 -0.43 21.88
C ARG A 239 -20.52 -1.88 21.97
N GLU A 240 -21.45 -2.28 21.09
CA GLU A 240 -21.95 -3.66 21.06
C GLU A 240 -20.83 -4.65 20.74
N PHE A 241 -20.01 -4.35 19.72
CA PHE A 241 -18.91 -5.21 19.34
C PHE A 241 -17.91 -5.44 20.48
N LEU A 242 -17.52 -4.38 21.20
CA LEU A 242 -16.61 -4.47 22.34
C LEU A 242 -17.25 -5.22 23.52
N THR A 243 -18.55 -5.07 23.75
CA THR A 243 -19.28 -5.86 24.76
C THR A 243 -19.18 -7.36 24.46
N HIS A 244 -19.31 -7.75 23.19
CA HIS A 244 -19.12 -9.15 22.79
C HIS A 244 -17.66 -9.60 22.87
N LEU A 245 -16.73 -8.78 22.36
CA LEU A 245 -15.30 -9.07 22.32
C LEU A 245 -14.70 -9.30 23.72
N THR A 246 -15.16 -8.54 24.70
CA THR A 246 -14.63 -8.57 26.08
C THR A 246 -15.22 -9.70 26.94
N ARG A 247 -16.31 -10.35 26.52
CA ARG A 247 -16.88 -11.51 27.24
C ARG A 247 -15.96 -12.73 27.23
N ASP A 248 -15.24 -12.97 26.13
CA ASP A 248 -14.25 -14.03 26.01
C ASP A 248 -13.01 -13.55 25.24
N PHE A 249 -12.30 -12.57 25.81
CA PHE A 249 -11.18 -11.94 25.13
C PHE A 249 -10.06 -12.92 24.73
N LYS A 250 -9.87 -14.00 25.50
CA LYS A 250 -8.85 -15.03 25.22
C LYS A 250 -9.26 -15.98 24.10
N GLY A 251 -10.55 -16.35 24.02
CA GLY A 251 -11.06 -17.25 22.98
C GLY A 251 -11.18 -16.59 21.59
N ILE A 252 -11.19 -15.25 21.52
CA ILE A 252 -11.30 -14.54 20.24
C ILE A 252 -10.06 -14.69 19.37
N ALA A 253 -8.86 -14.67 19.97
CA ALA A 253 -7.61 -14.68 19.22
C ALA A 253 -7.49 -15.90 18.27
N PRO A 254 -7.68 -17.16 18.74
CA PRO A 254 -7.66 -18.32 17.86
C PRO A 254 -8.70 -18.27 16.74
N VAL A 255 -9.90 -17.75 17.00
CA VAL A 255 -10.97 -17.66 15.99
C VAL A 255 -10.57 -16.70 14.87
N VAL A 256 -10.08 -15.50 15.23
CA VAL A 256 -9.66 -14.49 14.25
C VAL A 256 -8.43 -14.94 13.47
N ILE A 257 -7.47 -15.61 14.14
CA ILE A 257 -6.31 -16.22 13.48
C ILE A 257 -6.77 -17.28 12.48
N GLY A 258 -7.73 -18.14 12.84
CA GLY A 258 -8.32 -19.12 11.94
C GLY A 258 -8.95 -18.48 10.70
N LEU A 259 -9.78 -17.44 10.87
CA LEU A 259 -10.38 -16.70 9.74
C LEU A 259 -9.32 -16.06 8.83
N ARG A 260 -8.26 -15.50 9.40
CA ARG A 260 -7.14 -14.94 8.64
C ARG A 260 -6.42 -16.02 7.85
N ASP A 261 -6.14 -17.17 8.46
CA ASP A 261 -5.39 -18.26 7.84
C ASP A 261 -6.23 -18.96 6.74
N GLU A 262 -7.54 -19.06 6.92
CA GLU A 262 -8.49 -19.45 5.86
C GLU A 262 -8.44 -18.48 4.68
N PHE A 263 -8.43 -17.17 4.94
CA PHE A 263 -8.30 -16.15 3.91
C PHE A 263 -6.98 -16.27 3.15
N LEU A 264 -5.86 -16.43 3.87
CA LEU A 264 -4.54 -16.62 3.27
C LEU A 264 -4.52 -17.86 2.38
N THR A 265 -5.07 -18.97 2.86
CA THR A 265 -5.13 -20.24 2.10
C THR A 265 -5.95 -20.09 0.82
N ALA A 266 -7.05 -19.35 0.87
CA ALA A 266 -7.95 -19.18 -0.26
C ALA A 266 -7.46 -18.17 -1.30
N TYR A 267 -6.81 -17.07 -0.87
CA TYR A 267 -6.57 -15.91 -1.74
C TYR A 267 -5.10 -15.54 -1.91
N CYS A 268 -4.19 -15.95 -1.03
CA CYS A 268 -2.77 -15.65 -1.18
C CYS A 268 -2.13 -16.61 -2.19
N PRO A 269 -1.47 -16.10 -3.26
CA PRO A 269 -0.75 -16.97 -4.20
C PRO A 269 0.34 -17.80 -3.50
N LYS A 270 0.53 -19.06 -3.92
CA LYS A 270 1.52 -19.97 -3.29
C LYS A 270 2.96 -19.47 -3.39
N ASP A 271 3.30 -18.80 -4.49
CA ASP A 271 4.63 -18.22 -4.75
C ASP A 271 4.68 -16.72 -4.41
N ALA A 272 3.75 -16.24 -3.59
CA ALA A 272 3.70 -14.85 -3.14
C ALA A 272 4.99 -14.48 -2.39
N ASP A 273 5.58 -13.34 -2.77
CA ASP A 273 6.67 -12.77 -1.99
C ASP A 273 6.20 -12.36 -0.57
N GLY A 274 7.16 -12.07 0.32
CA GLY A 274 6.86 -11.70 1.70
C GLY A 274 6.05 -10.42 1.86
N GLN A 275 6.07 -9.51 0.87
CA GLN A 275 5.22 -8.31 0.87
C GLN A 275 3.77 -8.68 0.56
N VAL A 276 3.53 -9.48 -0.49
CA VAL A 276 2.18 -9.96 -0.84
C VAL A 276 1.57 -10.72 0.32
N SER A 277 2.33 -11.63 0.92
CA SER A 277 1.89 -12.43 2.08
C SER A 277 1.48 -11.54 3.26
N ARG A 278 2.24 -10.46 3.54
CA ARG A 278 1.93 -9.51 4.62
C ARG A 278 0.69 -8.68 4.32
N VAL A 279 0.49 -8.25 3.06
CA VAL A 279 -0.72 -7.53 2.66
C VAL A 279 -1.95 -8.45 2.73
N ALA A 280 -1.84 -9.68 2.22
CA ALA A 280 -2.89 -10.68 2.29
C ALA A 280 -3.30 -10.97 3.75
N ALA A 281 -2.33 -11.06 4.67
CA ALA A 281 -2.60 -11.27 6.09
C ALA A 281 -3.38 -10.11 6.71
N ARG A 282 -3.12 -8.86 6.28
CA ARG A 282 -3.91 -7.69 6.71
C ARG A 282 -5.34 -7.74 6.16
N PHE A 283 -5.53 -8.08 4.89
CA PHE A 283 -6.87 -8.26 4.34
C PHE A 283 -7.62 -9.41 5.02
N GLY A 284 -6.93 -10.49 5.38
CA GLY A 284 -7.50 -11.58 6.18
C GLY A 284 -7.93 -11.13 7.59
N LEU A 285 -7.12 -10.31 8.26
CA LEU A 285 -7.52 -9.70 9.55
C LEU A 285 -8.74 -8.79 9.39
N VAL A 286 -8.77 -7.97 8.32
CA VAL A 286 -9.91 -7.09 8.02
C VAL A 286 -11.18 -7.90 7.75
N ALA A 287 -11.09 -8.95 6.93
CA ALA A 287 -12.17 -9.90 6.70
C ALA A 287 -12.65 -10.50 8.04
N GLY A 288 -11.73 -10.99 8.87
CA GLY A 288 -12.03 -11.52 10.20
C GLY A 288 -12.78 -10.52 11.08
N GLY A 289 -12.39 -9.24 11.09
CA GLY A 289 -13.11 -8.19 11.81
C GLY A 289 -14.57 -8.03 11.36
N GLY A 290 -14.81 -8.02 10.05
CA GLY A 290 -16.17 -7.94 9.50
C GLY A 290 -17.01 -9.19 9.78
N GLU A 291 -16.43 -10.39 9.62
CA GLU A 291 -17.11 -11.67 9.90
C GLU A 291 -17.45 -11.83 11.39
N MET A 292 -16.56 -11.38 12.29
CA MET A 292 -16.83 -11.35 13.73
C MET A 292 -17.98 -10.40 14.06
N ALA A 293 -18.00 -9.21 13.46
CA ALA A 293 -19.08 -8.24 13.67
C ALA A 293 -20.43 -8.74 13.12
N ALA A 294 -20.44 -9.47 12.00
CA ALA A 294 -21.64 -10.16 11.50
C ALA A 294 -22.07 -11.29 12.45
N THR A 295 -21.14 -12.11 12.93
CA THR A 295 -21.39 -13.21 13.87
C THR A 295 -21.99 -12.72 15.19
N PHE A 296 -21.55 -11.56 15.68
CA PHE A 296 -22.12 -10.92 16.88
C PHE A 296 -23.46 -10.21 16.63
N GLY A 297 -23.98 -10.22 15.40
CA GLY A 297 -25.22 -9.52 15.05
C GLY A 297 -25.08 -8.00 15.06
N VAL A 298 -23.85 -7.46 15.05
CA VAL A 298 -23.58 -6.02 14.96
C VAL A 298 -23.77 -5.53 13.53
N LEU A 299 -23.39 -6.36 12.55
CA LEU A 299 -23.63 -6.11 11.12
C LEU A 299 -24.73 -7.02 10.59
N PRO A 300 -25.66 -6.50 9.76
CA PRO A 300 -26.75 -7.30 9.19
C PRO A 300 -26.29 -8.11 7.95
N TRP A 301 -25.02 -8.50 7.91
CA TRP A 301 -24.41 -9.12 6.75
C TRP A 301 -24.49 -10.64 6.83
N SER A 302 -24.67 -11.30 5.68
CA SER A 302 -24.53 -12.75 5.58
C SER A 302 -23.06 -13.17 5.76
N ARG A 303 -22.83 -14.38 6.29
CA ARG A 303 -21.50 -14.98 6.37
C ARG A 303 -20.77 -14.93 5.03
N GLY A 304 -19.49 -14.56 5.08
CA GLY A 304 -18.58 -14.46 3.94
C GLY A 304 -18.67 -13.14 3.17
N GLU A 305 -19.56 -12.21 3.53
CA GLU A 305 -19.64 -10.90 2.87
C GLU A 305 -18.35 -10.09 3.07
N ALA A 306 -17.82 -10.05 4.30
CA ALA A 306 -16.58 -9.33 4.59
C ALA A 306 -15.39 -10.03 3.92
N THR A 307 -15.36 -11.36 3.93
CA THR A 307 -14.34 -12.15 3.24
C THR A 307 -14.31 -11.87 1.73
N ARG A 308 -15.46 -11.92 1.05
CA ARG A 308 -15.53 -11.66 -0.40
C ARG A 308 -15.10 -10.24 -0.76
N ALA A 309 -15.54 -9.24 0.00
CA ALA A 309 -15.15 -7.85 -0.23
C ALA A 309 -13.66 -7.60 0.00
N ALA A 310 -13.08 -8.18 1.05
CA ALA A 310 -11.65 -8.11 1.31
C ALA A 310 -10.84 -8.82 0.22
N ALA A 311 -11.30 -9.98 -0.25
CA ALA A 311 -10.67 -10.71 -1.34
C ALA A 311 -10.68 -9.91 -2.65
N ARG A 312 -11.84 -9.31 -3.01
CA ARG A 312 -11.94 -8.44 -4.19
C ARG A 312 -10.97 -7.27 -4.12
N CYS A 313 -10.93 -6.55 -3.00
CA CYS A 313 -10.01 -5.42 -2.83
C CYS A 313 -8.54 -5.86 -2.84
N PHE A 314 -8.21 -7.03 -2.28
CA PHE A 314 -6.86 -7.60 -2.32
C PHE A 314 -6.44 -7.97 -3.75
N GLN A 315 -7.34 -8.58 -4.53
CA GLN A 315 -7.10 -8.91 -5.93
C GLN A 315 -6.90 -7.66 -6.78
N ASP A 316 -7.72 -6.63 -6.60
CA ASP A 316 -7.56 -5.35 -7.29
C ASP A 316 -6.22 -4.69 -6.93
N TRP A 317 -5.78 -4.78 -5.67
CA TRP A 317 -4.46 -4.33 -5.25
C TRP A 317 -3.33 -5.13 -5.90
N LEU A 318 -3.45 -6.47 -5.92
CA LEU A 318 -2.45 -7.36 -6.52
C LEU A 318 -2.30 -7.11 -8.02
N ALA A 319 -3.43 -6.92 -8.72
CA ALA A 319 -3.45 -6.56 -10.14
C ALA A 319 -2.78 -5.20 -10.38
N ALA A 320 -3.10 -4.18 -9.57
CA ALA A 320 -2.48 -2.86 -9.68
C ALA A 320 -0.97 -2.86 -9.35
N ARG A 321 -0.53 -3.76 -8.47
CA ARG A 321 0.90 -4.02 -8.19
C ARG A 321 1.60 -4.69 -9.37
N GLY A 322 0.88 -5.18 -10.39
CA GLY A 322 1.40 -5.93 -11.55
C GLY A 322 1.66 -7.41 -11.25
N GLY A 323 0.86 -7.99 -10.36
CA GLY A 323 0.88 -9.42 -10.02
C GLY A 323 1.75 -9.78 -8.83
N VAL A 324 2.16 -11.05 -8.79
CA VAL A 324 2.99 -11.63 -7.72
C VAL A 324 4.46 -11.20 -7.78
N GLU A 325 4.90 -10.64 -8.91
CA GLU A 325 6.28 -10.21 -9.07
C GLU A 325 6.64 -9.07 -8.09
N PRO A 326 7.83 -9.10 -7.47
CA PRO A 326 8.26 -8.01 -6.61
C PRO A 326 8.36 -6.70 -7.42
N ALA A 327 7.74 -5.63 -6.91
CA ALA A 327 7.73 -4.32 -7.57
C ALA A 327 9.15 -3.80 -7.86
N GLU A 328 10.12 -4.14 -7.00
CA GLU A 328 11.54 -3.81 -7.17
C GLU A 328 12.16 -4.44 -8.43
N GLU A 329 11.79 -5.69 -8.77
CA GLU A 329 12.30 -6.35 -9.97
C GLU A 329 11.78 -5.66 -11.24
N ARG A 330 10.49 -5.31 -11.25
CA ARG A 330 9.89 -4.58 -12.38
C ARG A 330 10.49 -3.19 -12.53
N GLU A 331 10.68 -2.48 -11.43
CA GLU A 331 11.32 -1.16 -11.43
C GLU A 331 12.77 -1.23 -11.94
N ALA A 332 13.52 -2.25 -11.53
CA ALA A 332 14.88 -2.50 -12.01
C ALA A 332 14.93 -2.69 -13.53
N ILE A 333 14.03 -3.50 -14.09
CA ILE A 333 13.94 -3.73 -15.54
C ILE A 333 13.53 -2.45 -16.26
N ALA A 334 12.49 -1.77 -15.79
CA ALA A 334 12.01 -0.52 -16.38
C ALA A 334 13.10 0.56 -16.39
N ARG A 335 13.91 0.66 -15.32
CA ARG A 335 15.03 1.60 -15.25
C ARG A 335 16.08 1.34 -16.32
N VAL A 336 16.46 0.08 -16.52
CA VAL A 336 17.46 -0.28 -17.54
C VAL A 336 16.90 -0.09 -18.95
N ARG A 337 15.65 -0.51 -19.22
CA ARG A 337 14.95 -0.25 -20.49
C ARG A 337 14.95 1.25 -20.81
N HIS A 338 14.48 2.07 -19.88
CA HIS A 338 14.39 3.53 -20.04
C HIS A 338 15.75 4.18 -20.35
N PHE A 339 16.82 3.75 -19.67
CA PHE A 339 18.15 4.26 -19.95
C PHE A 339 18.58 3.92 -21.40
N ILE A 340 18.31 2.71 -21.85
CA ILE A 340 18.67 2.27 -23.21
C ILE A 340 17.77 2.93 -24.26
N GLU A 341 16.49 3.20 -23.98
CA GLU A 341 15.61 3.97 -24.86
C GLU A 341 16.12 5.40 -25.07
N LEU A 342 16.53 6.08 -24.00
CA LEU A 342 17.03 7.45 -24.06
C LEU A 342 18.42 7.55 -24.70
N HIS A 343 19.27 6.54 -24.50
CA HIS A 343 20.71 6.66 -24.75
C HIS A 343 21.31 5.60 -25.67
N GLY A 344 20.52 4.61 -26.09
CA GLY A 344 20.97 3.40 -26.77
C GLY A 344 21.71 3.64 -28.07
N THR A 345 21.44 4.74 -28.78
CA THR A 345 22.14 5.10 -30.02
C THR A 345 23.20 6.19 -29.82
N SER A 346 23.08 7.01 -28.77
CA SER A 346 23.85 8.24 -28.59
C SER A 346 25.02 8.11 -27.61
N ARG A 347 24.91 7.23 -26.60
CA ARG A 347 25.96 7.02 -25.57
C ARG A 347 26.63 5.65 -25.66
N PHE A 348 26.26 4.82 -26.64
CA PHE A 348 26.86 3.52 -26.89
C PHE A 348 27.59 3.52 -28.23
N ALA A 349 28.91 3.38 -28.20
CA ALA A 349 29.71 3.33 -29.42
C ALA A 349 29.39 2.06 -30.22
N PRO A 350 29.07 2.18 -31.54
CA PRO A 350 28.87 1.01 -32.36
C PRO A 350 30.18 0.22 -32.50
N MET A 351 30.06 -1.10 -32.58
CA MET A 351 31.18 -2.00 -32.89
C MET A 351 30.74 -3.09 -33.86
N GLY A 352 31.72 -3.72 -34.53
CA GLY A 352 31.45 -4.73 -35.56
C GLY A 352 30.58 -4.17 -36.67
N ASN A 353 29.53 -4.90 -37.04
CA ASN A 353 28.67 -4.59 -38.19
C ASN A 353 27.78 -3.35 -38.00
N LEU A 354 27.86 -2.67 -36.85
CA LEU A 354 27.17 -1.39 -36.63
C LEU A 354 28.07 -0.17 -36.87
N VAL A 355 29.37 -0.36 -37.09
CA VAL A 355 30.28 0.75 -37.38
C VAL A 355 29.93 1.31 -38.75
N PRO A 356 29.52 2.58 -38.86
CA PRO A 356 29.20 3.16 -40.16
C PRO A 356 30.45 3.23 -41.02
N THR A 357 30.26 3.07 -42.32
CA THR A 357 31.31 3.15 -43.33
C THR A 357 31.00 4.25 -44.34
N ASP A 358 32.05 4.82 -44.93
CA ASP A 358 31.91 5.75 -46.04
C ASP A 358 31.54 5.02 -47.34
N SER A 359 31.42 5.76 -48.45
CA SER A 359 31.07 5.21 -49.76
C SER A 359 32.08 4.20 -50.32
N ILE A 360 33.25 4.06 -49.70
CA ILE A 360 34.34 3.17 -50.12
C ILE A 360 34.52 2.03 -49.10
N GLY A 361 33.68 1.97 -48.07
CA GLY A 361 33.71 0.92 -47.04
C GLY A 361 34.67 1.20 -45.88
N SER A 362 35.25 2.40 -45.78
CA SER A 362 36.15 2.76 -44.68
C SER A 362 35.36 3.15 -43.43
N PRO A 363 35.75 2.73 -42.22
CA PRO A 363 35.07 3.11 -40.98
C PRO A 363 35.04 4.62 -40.78
N VAL A 364 33.84 5.16 -40.51
CA VAL A 364 33.65 6.57 -40.15
C VAL A 364 33.79 6.73 -38.65
N GLU A 365 34.66 7.65 -38.22
CA GLU A 365 34.84 7.96 -36.81
C GLU A 365 33.62 8.71 -36.27
N LEU A 366 32.96 8.11 -35.27
CA LEU A 366 31.83 8.71 -34.59
C LEU A 366 32.24 9.28 -33.23
N ARG A 367 31.94 10.56 -33.00
CA ARG A 367 32.06 11.17 -31.68
C ARG A 367 30.88 10.76 -30.80
N ILE A 368 31.17 9.97 -29.76
CA ILE A 368 30.18 9.53 -28.76
C ILE A 368 30.37 10.36 -27.49
N ASN A 369 29.49 11.34 -27.27
CA ASN A 369 29.53 12.18 -26.08
C ASN A 369 29.08 11.39 -24.84
N ASN A 370 29.76 11.58 -23.71
CA ASN A 370 29.47 10.92 -22.44
C ASN A 370 29.27 9.40 -22.57
N ARG A 371 30.17 8.71 -23.30
CA ARG A 371 30.05 7.28 -23.61
C ARG A 371 29.91 6.42 -22.35
N VAL A 372 28.90 5.56 -22.34
CA VAL A 372 28.56 4.63 -21.24
C VAL A 372 28.96 3.19 -21.57
N GLY A 373 29.09 2.88 -22.85
CA GLY A 373 29.40 1.55 -23.30
C GLY A 373 29.46 1.43 -24.82
N PHE A 374 29.19 0.22 -25.28
CA PHE A 374 29.23 -0.15 -26.68
C PHE A 374 27.99 -0.94 -27.08
N ARG A 375 27.67 -0.98 -28.37
CA ARG A 375 26.59 -1.79 -28.90
C ARG A 375 27.01 -2.55 -30.14
N ARG A 376 26.47 -3.75 -30.31
CA ARG A 376 26.70 -4.58 -31.50
C ARG A 376 25.44 -5.31 -31.90
N ARG A 377 25.38 -5.68 -33.18
CA ARG A 377 24.34 -6.56 -33.70
C ARG A 377 24.75 -8.01 -33.44
N THR A 378 23.83 -8.83 -32.96
CA THR A 378 23.98 -10.27 -32.85
C THR A 378 23.76 -10.94 -34.20
N ASP A 379 24.17 -12.20 -34.34
CA ASP A 379 23.95 -12.98 -35.57
C ASP A 379 22.45 -13.14 -35.86
N SER A 380 21.61 -13.16 -34.82
CA SER A 380 20.14 -13.18 -34.91
C SER A 380 19.51 -11.82 -35.26
N GLY A 381 20.31 -10.77 -35.48
CA GLY A 381 19.83 -9.43 -35.85
C GLY A 381 19.45 -8.51 -34.69
N GLY A 382 19.39 -9.02 -33.45
CA GLY A 382 19.15 -8.23 -32.24
C GLY A 382 20.33 -7.34 -31.85
N ILE A 383 20.11 -6.40 -30.94
CA ILE A 383 21.18 -5.52 -30.42
C ILE A 383 21.58 -5.95 -29.01
N GLU A 384 22.88 -6.14 -28.82
CA GLU A 384 23.50 -6.28 -27.50
C GLU A 384 24.11 -4.95 -27.05
N TYR A 385 23.97 -4.64 -25.77
CA TYR A 385 24.60 -3.47 -25.14
C TYR A 385 25.63 -3.92 -24.10
N LEU A 386 26.86 -3.44 -24.27
CA LEU A 386 28.00 -3.70 -23.40
C LEU A 386 28.22 -2.47 -22.53
N VAL A 387 27.69 -2.49 -21.30
CA VAL A 387 27.78 -1.38 -20.35
C VAL A 387 29.07 -1.48 -19.52
N LEU A 388 29.81 -0.39 -19.41
CA LEU A 388 31.01 -0.33 -18.56
C LEU A 388 30.64 -0.34 -17.07
N PRO A 389 31.43 -0.96 -16.17
CA PRO A 389 31.01 -1.21 -14.79
C PRO A 389 30.72 0.06 -13.98
N GLN A 390 31.51 1.12 -14.15
CA GLN A 390 31.31 2.38 -13.44
C GLN A 390 30.00 3.04 -13.89
N SER A 391 29.78 3.21 -15.20
CA SER A 391 28.52 3.77 -15.71
C SER A 391 27.30 2.90 -15.39
N TRP A 392 27.47 1.57 -15.33
CA TRP A 392 26.41 0.67 -14.85
C TRP A 392 25.97 1.06 -13.44
N GLN A 393 26.91 1.28 -12.52
CA GLN A 393 26.61 1.61 -11.14
C GLN A 393 26.14 3.06 -10.95
N SER A 394 26.84 4.03 -11.55
CA SER A 394 26.62 5.46 -11.28
C SER A 394 25.52 6.09 -12.12
N GLU A 395 25.15 5.50 -13.26
CA GLU A 395 24.20 6.11 -14.20
C GLU A 395 23.01 5.19 -14.50
N VAL A 396 23.28 3.97 -15.00
CA VAL A 396 22.22 3.03 -15.39
C VAL A 396 21.41 2.62 -14.15
N CYS A 397 22.09 2.15 -13.11
CA CYS A 397 21.50 1.72 -11.84
C CYS A 397 21.52 2.83 -10.78
N ALA A 398 21.62 4.11 -11.17
CA ALA A 398 21.67 5.20 -10.20
C ALA A 398 20.47 5.14 -9.22
N GLY A 399 20.77 5.13 -7.92
CA GLY A 399 19.75 5.01 -6.86
C GLY A 399 19.21 3.58 -6.64
N MET A 400 19.82 2.55 -7.23
CA MET A 400 19.49 1.13 -7.03
C MET A 400 20.74 0.31 -6.65
N ASP A 401 20.56 -0.87 -6.07
CA ASP A 401 21.65 -1.83 -5.92
C ASP A 401 22.00 -2.46 -7.28
N ALA A 402 23.14 -2.06 -7.84
CA ALA A 402 23.57 -2.48 -9.17
C ALA A 402 23.80 -4.00 -9.30
N GLY A 403 24.11 -4.69 -8.20
CA GLY A 403 24.27 -6.15 -8.17
C GLY A 403 22.94 -6.88 -8.19
N ALA A 404 21.96 -6.38 -7.42
CA ALA A 404 20.59 -6.88 -7.42
C ALA A 404 19.94 -6.70 -8.80
N VAL A 405 20.06 -5.51 -9.41
CA VAL A 405 19.56 -5.25 -10.78
C VAL A 405 20.15 -6.24 -11.79
N ALA A 406 21.47 -6.47 -11.72
CA ALA A 406 22.13 -7.41 -12.63
C ALA A 406 21.64 -8.86 -12.43
N LYS A 407 21.36 -9.26 -11.18
CA LYS A 407 20.80 -10.58 -10.85
C LYS A 407 19.38 -10.74 -11.40
N VAL A 408 18.52 -9.73 -11.23
CA VAL A 408 17.14 -9.72 -11.76
C VAL A 408 17.15 -9.89 -13.28
N LEU A 409 17.91 -9.05 -13.99
CA LEU A 409 18.01 -9.13 -15.45
C LEU A 409 18.60 -10.45 -15.92
N SER A 410 19.56 -10.99 -15.18
CA SER A 410 20.17 -12.26 -15.53
C SER A 410 19.22 -13.44 -15.39
N ASN A 411 18.38 -13.45 -14.35
CA ASN A 411 17.38 -14.50 -14.14
C ASN A 411 16.34 -14.54 -15.26
N ARG A 412 16.06 -13.39 -15.91
CA ARG A 412 15.13 -13.28 -17.05
C ARG A 412 15.81 -13.33 -18.42
N GLY A 413 17.09 -13.70 -18.48
CA GLY A 413 17.85 -13.77 -19.73
C GLY A 413 18.14 -12.42 -20.41
N MET A 414 17.78 -11.30 -19.76
CA MET A 414 18.02 -9.92 -20.23
C MET A 414 19.48 -9.48 -20.03
N LEU A 415 20.24 -10.21 -19.20
CA LEU A 415 21.67 -10.01 -18.97
C LEU A 415 22.43 -11.32 -19.06
N LYS A 416 23.49 -11.34 -19.88
CA LYS A 416 24.34 -12.53 -20.07
C LYS A 416 25.39 -12.64 -18.97
N ARG A 417 25.40 -13.78 -18.27
CA ARG A 417 26.43 -14.11 -17.28
C ARG A 417 27.79 -14.38 -17.94
N GLY A 418 28.85 -13.97 -17.27
CA GLY A 418 30.22 -14.30 -17.62
C GLY A 418 30.67 -15.65 -17.05
N SER A 419 31.95 -15.96 -17.25
CA SER A 419 32.59 -17.20 -16.78
C SER A 419 32.43 -17.39 -15.26
N GLY A 420 32.10 -18.62 -14.84
CA GLY A 420 31.93 -18.95 -13.42
C GLY A 420 30.68 -18.33 -12.77
N GLY A 421 29.65 -18.01 -13.56
CA GLY A 421 28.38 -17.48 -13.06
C GLY A 421 28.41 -16.02 -12.63
N LYS A 422 29.49 -15.28 -12.94
CA LYS A 422 29.62 -13.86 -12.60
C LYS A 422 28.67 -13.00 -13.43
N MET A 423 28.16 -11.92 -12.85
CA MET A 423 27.26 -10.98 -13.54
C MET A 423 27.95 -10.13 -14.62
N GLN A 424 29.28 -10.10 -14.63
CA GLN A 424 30.07 -9.38 -15.63
C GLN A 424 30.72 -10.36 -16.61
N THR A 425 30.71 -10.00 -17.89
CA THR A 425 31.38 -10.73 -18.96
C THR A 425 32.66 -9.99 -19.36
N VAL A 426 33.69 -10.73 -19.78
CA VAL A 426 34.92 -10.14 -20.34
C VAL A 426 34.74 -9.97 -21.85
N ALA A 427 34.90 -8.75 -22.35
CA ALA A 427 34.74 -8.42 -23.76
C ALA A 427 35.92 -7.56 -24.26
N ARG A 428 36.35 -7.80 -25.50
CA ARG A 428 37.23 -6.86 -26.22
C ARG A 428 36.36 -5.77 -26.82
N VAL A 429 36.67 -4.52 -26.50
CA VAL A 429 35.90 -3.34 -26.94
C VAL A 429 36.85 -2.26 -27.48
N PRO A 430 36.42 -1.46 -28.47
CA PRO A 430 37.27 -0.41 -29.05
C PRO A 430 37.81 0.60 -28.03
N GLY A 431 39.07 1.01 -28.19
CA GLY A 431 39.72 1.99 -27.32
C GLY A 431 40.32 1.43 -26.03
N PHE A 432 40.43 0.10 -25.90
CA PHE A 432 41.10 -0.57 -24.79
C PHE A 432 42.08 -1.62 -25.30
N ASP A 433 43.32 -1.61 -24.80
CA ASP A 433 44.38 -2.53 -25.22
C ASP A 433 44.13 -3.98 -24.77
N LYS A 434 43.35 -4.16 -23.71
CA LYS A 434 43.00 -5.45 -23.11
C LYS A 434 41.49 -5.63 -23.04
N ALA A 435 41.05 -6.88 -22.98
CA ALA A 435 39.65 -7.17 -22.73
C ALA A 435 39.24 -6.62 -21.34
N VAL A 436 38.06 -6.01 -21.28
CA VAL A 436 37.53 -5.38 -20.07
C VAL A 436 36.26 -6.08 -19.61
N ARG A 437 35.90 -5.89 -18.34
CA ARG A 437 34.64 -6.40 -17.80
C ARG A 437 33.49 -5.46 -18.17
N VAL A 438 32.37 -6.05 -18.57
CA VAL A 438 31.15 -5.33 -18.95
C VAL A 438 29.92 -6.06 -18.42
N TYR A 439 28.84 -5.33 -18.25
CA TYR A 439 27.50 -5.91 -18.16
C TYR A 439 26.93 -6.02 -19.58
N LEU A 440 26.60 -7.24 -20.00
CA LEU A 440 26.15 -7.53 -21.36
C LEU A 440 24.63 -7.71 -21.36
N LEU A 441 23.91 -6.67 -21.79
CA LEU A 441 22.46 -6.71 -21.96
C LEU A 441 22.13 -7.36 -23.31
N THR A 442 21.16 -8.25 -23.29
CA THR A 442 20.75 -9.04 -24.47
C THR A 442 19.55 -8.40 -25.17
N PRO A 443 19.23 -8.81 -26.41
CA PRO A 443 18.02 -8.36 -27.10
C PRO A 443 16.73 -8.67 -26.34
N GLN A 444 16.75 -9.69 -25.45
CA GLN A 444 15.61 -10.07 -24.59
C GLN A 444 15.16 -8.91 -23.69
N LEU A 445 16.01 -7.91 -23.44
CA LEU A 445 15.64 -6.72 -22.69
C LEU A 445 14.38 -6.04 -23.25
N PHE A 446 14.15 -6.08 -24.56
CA PHE A 446 13.00 -5.47 -25.23
C PHE A 446 12.03 -6.48 -25.87
N ALA A 447 12.20 -7.77 -25.61
CA ALA A 447 11.18 -8.74 -26.01
C ALA A 447 9.94 -8.54 -25.13
N ASP A 448 8.74 -8.53 -25.73
CA ASP A 448 7.49 -8.49 -24.99
C ASP A 448 7.42 -9.69 -24.02
N ASP A 449 7.00 -9.46 -22.78
CA ASP A 449 6.73 -10.51 -21.78
C ASP A 449 5.45 -11.32 -22.13
N GLN A 450 5.16 -11.52 -23.43
CA GLN A 450 4.06 -12.36 -23.91
C GLN A 450 4.52 -13.82 -24.02
N ALA A 451 4.86 -14.44 -22.90
CA ALA A 451 5.03 -15.90 -22.82
C ALA A 451 4.93 -16.42 -21.37
N ALA A 452 3.89 -15.99 -20.65
CA ALA A 452 3.44 -16.68 -19.44
C ALA A 452 2.02 -16.18 -19.08
N GLU A 453 1.03 -16.45 -19.91
CA GLU A 453 -0.33 -16.59 -19.38
C GLU A 453 -0.36 -17.95 -18.66
N PRO A 454 -0.56 -18.00 -17.33
CA PRO A 454 -0.99 -19.25 -16.72
C PRO A 454 -2.38 -19.54 -17.27
N GLU A 455 -2.57 -20.70 -17.90
CA GLU A 455 -3.89 -21.28 -18.11
C GLU A 455 -4.56 -21.36 -16.75
N TYR A 456 -5.44 -20.39 -16.46
CA TYR A 456 -6.46 -20.58 -15.45
C TYR A 456 -7.50 -21.52 -16.05
N ASP A 457 -7.34 -22.81 -15.75
CA ASP A 457 -8.36 -23.81 -16.00
C ASP A 457 -9.57 -23.46 -15.13
N PHE A 458 -10.59 -22.88 -15.75
CA PHE A 458 -11.89 -22.64 -15.12
C PHE A 458 -12.67 -23.96 -15.13
N GLY A 459 -12.36 -24.81 -14.16
CA GLY A 459 -13.16 -25.96 -13.75
C GLY A 459 -14.08 -25.63 -12.59
#